data_AF-A0A2W5MZX1-F1
#
_entry.id   AF-A0A2W5MZX1-F1
#
_cell.length_a   1.000
_cell.length_b   1.000
_cell.length_c   1.000
_cell.angle_alpha   90.00
_cell.angle_beta   90.00
_cell.angle_gamma   90.00
#
_symmetry.space_group_name_H-M   'P 1'
#
loop_
_entity.id
_entity.type
_entity.pdbx_description
1 polymer ?
#
loop_
_entity_poly.entity_id
_entity_poly.type
_entity_poly.pdbx_seq_one_letter_code
_entity_poly.pdbx_strand_id
1 'polypeptide(L)'
;MLITPAQCRAARALLNWSQPDLAKRCEMHVQTISAFESETGSPTKNTLFKIHAVLSNAGIDFYGEYGVNLSESKFFISDSYIGALKDVLQTLQKGEEVLFMRADDRRNSRIDEECLSEIGAAGIKMRALTSANNKNLRSDREYRILPEKYFVTTTLYVIYADKIALNLDYKDDARFITLKNKTFASAMRKQFEYWWDASKPVA
;
A
#
# COMPACT_ATOMS: atom_id res chain seq x y z
N MET A 1 5.77 22.08 -5.08
CA MET A 1 5.85 21.89 -6.55
C MET A 1 4.49 22.25 -7.13
N LEU A 2 4.44 23.05 -8.21
CA LEU A 2 3.19 23.46 -8.85
C LEU A 2 3.10 22.78 -10.22
N ILE A 3 1.95 22.18 -10.53
CA ILE A 3 1.68 21.53 -11.83
C ILE A 3 1.60 22.57 -12.95
N THR A 4 2.14 22.27 -14.13
CA THR A 4 2.02 23.12 -15.32
C THR A 4 0.71 22.85 -16.10
N PRO A 5 0.21 23.81 -16.90
CA PRO A 5 -0.93 23.60 -17.79
C PRO A 5 -0.73 22.40 -18.73
N ALA A 6 0.47 22.23 -19.28
CA ALA A 6 0.83 21.11 -20.14
C ALA A 6 0.74 19.76 -19.41
N GLN A 7 1.30 19.67 -18.20
CA GLN A 7 1.19 18.48 -17.35
C GLN A 7 -0.28 18.17 -16.99
N CYS A 8 -1.09 19.19 -16.71
CA CYS A 8 -2.51 19.01 -16.43
C CYS A 8 -3.25 18.35 -17.61
N ARG A 9 -3.07 18.89 -18.83
CA ARG A 9 -3.67 18.33 -20.04
C ARG A 9 -3.20 16.89 -20.30
N ALA A 10 -1.90 16.63 -20.17
CA ALA A 10 -1.32 15.32 -20.42
C ALA A 10 -1.77 14.27 -19.38
N ALA A 11 -1.77 14.62 -18.09
CA ALA A 11 -2.28 13.78 -17.02
C ALA A 11 -3.76 13.41 -17.25
N ARG A 12 -4.57 14.40 -17.62
CA ARG A 12 -5.99 14.22 -17.92
C ARG A 12 -6.19 13.28 -19.13
N ALA A 13 -5.34 13.39 -20.15
CA ALA A 13 -5.37 12.50 -21.32
C ALA A 13 -4.99 11.06 -20.93
N LEU A 14 -3.96 10.84 -20.11
CA LEU A 14 -3.56 9.52 -19.62
C LEU A 14 -4.69 8.82 -18.82
N LEU A 15 -5.49 9.59 -18.08
CA LEU A 15 -6.63 9.10 -17.31
C LEU A 15 -7.93 8.97 -18.12
N ASN A 16 -7.92 9.38 -19.39
CA ASN A 16 -9.10 9.50 -20.24
C ASN A 16 -10.23 10.34 -19.61
N TRP A 17 -9.88 11.46 -18.99
CA TRP A 17 -10.82 12.38 -18.33
C TRP A 17 -11.14 13.60 -19.21
N SER A 18 -12.37 14.08 -19.14
CA SER A 18 -12.75 15.39 -19.71
C SER A 18 -12.44 16.54 -18.75
N GLN A 19 -12.43 17.80 -19.22
CA GLN A 19 -12.31 18.96 -18.33
C GLN A 19 -13.41 18.98 -17.25
N PRO A 20 -14.70 18.68 -17.56
CA PRO A 20 -15.74 18.48 -16.55
C PRO A 20 -15.43 17.38 -15.53
N ASP A 21 -14.82 16.26 -15.95
CA ASP A 21 -14.46 15.17 -15.04
C ASP A 21 -13.44 15.59 -13.99
N LEU A 22 -12.40 16.33 -14.42
CA LEU A 22 -11.39 16.87 -13.52
C LEU A 22 -11.99 17.95 -12.62
N ALA A 23 -12.80 18.85 -13.17
CA ALA A 23 -13.46 19.91 -12.40
C ALA A 23 -14.35 19.32 -11.29
N LYS A 24 -15.14 18.29 -11.61
CA LYS A 24 -15.98 17.57 -10.63
C LYS A 24 -15.15 16.97 -9.50
N ARG A 25 -14.02 16.32 -9.82
CA ARG A 25 -13.15 15.66 -8.83
C ARG A 25 -12.35 16.65 -7.98
N CYS A 26 -12.04 17.84 -8.52
CA CYS A 26 -11.42 18.93 -7.79
C CYS A 26 -12.41 19.77 -6.98
N GLU A 27 -13.72 19.53 -7.13
CA GLU A 27 -14.80 20.37 -6.59
C GLU A 27 -14.67 21.83 -7.05
N MET A 28 -14.51 22.02 -8.37
CA MET A 28 -14.28 23.31 -9.00
C MET A 28 -15.19 23.53 -10.21
N HIS A 29 -15.34 24.79 -10.63
CA HIS A 29 -16.00 25.12 -11.89
C HIS A 29 -15.13 24.70 -13.09
N VAL A 30 -15.78 24.22 -14.16
CA VAL A 30 -15.10 23.79 -15.39
C VAL A 30 -14.29 24.92 -16.01
N GLN A 31 -14.78 26.16 -15.91
CA GLN A 31 -14.10 27.36 -16.39
C GLN A 31 -12.74 27.55 -15.71
N THR A 32 -12.59 27.18 -14.43
CA THR A 32 -11.32 27.30 -13.72
C THR A 32 -10.29 26.32 -14.27
N ILE A 33 -10.70 25.08 -14.58
CA ILE A 33 -9.81 24.09 -15.22
C ILE A 33 -9.46 24.53 -16.63
N SER A 34 -10.45 24.97 -17.41
CA SER A 34 -10.25 25.43 -18.79
C SER A 34 -9.32 26.64 -18.88
N ALA A 35 -9.51 27.66 -18.02
CA ALA A 35 -8.66 28.84 -17.98
C ALA A 35 -7.22 28.52 -17.56
N PHE A 36 -7.03 27.57 -16.64
CA PHE A 36 -5.70 27.09 -16.28
C PHE A 36 -5.06 26.30 -17.44
N GLU A 37 -5.76 25.32 -18.01
CA GLU A 37 -5.25 24.51 -19.13
C GLU A 37 -4.95 25.35 -20.38
N SER A 38 -5.61 26.49 -20.55
CA SER A 38 -5.44 27.39 -21.70
C SER A 38 -4.47 28.55 -21.43
N GLU A 39 -3.86 28.62 -20.24
CA GLU A 39 -2.95 29.72 -19.83
C GLU A 39 -3.60 31.11 -19.83
N THR A 40 -4.92 31.19 -19.82
CA THR A 40 -5.68 32.46 -19.84
C THR A 40 -6.05 32.95 -18.44
N GLY A 41 -5.93 32.10 -17.42
CA GLY A 41 -6.18 32.45 -16.02
C GLY A 41 -4.94 32.28 -15.14
N SER A 42 -4.91 33.01 -14.03
CA SER A 42 -3.88 32.88 -12.99
C SER A 42 -4.45 32.14 -11.77
N PRO A 43 -4.47 30.80 -11.76
CA PRO A 43 -4.97 30.03 -10.64
C PRO A 43 -4.12 30.26 -9.39
N THR A 44 -4.78 30.24 -8.24
CA THR A 44 -4.09 30.35 -6.94
C THR A 44 -3.21 29.12 -6.69
N LYS A 45 -2.20 29.24 -5.83
CA LYS A 45 -1.39 28.08 -5.40
C LYS A 45 -2.26 26.96 -4.80
N ASN A 46 -3.32 27.30 -4.07
CA ASN A 46 -4.25 26.32 -3.50
C ASN A 46 -5.02 25.56 -4.58
N THR A 47 -5.46 26.26 -5.63
CA THR A 47 -6.09 25.64 -6.81
C THR A 47 -5.15 24.65 -7.49
N LEU A 48 -3.90 25.05 -7.75
CA LEU A 48 -2.90 24.19 -8.38
C LEU A 48 -2.57 22.96 -7.51
N PHE A 49 -2.53 23.14 -6.18
CA PHE A 49 -2.33 22.04 -5.24
C PHE A 49 -3.49 21.04 -5.28
N LYS A 50 -4.74 21.50 -5.29
CA LYS A 50 -5.92 20.62 -5.41
C LYS A 50 -5.88 19.81 -6.71
N ILE A 51 -5.61 20.46 -7.84
CA ILE A 51 -5.52 19.79 -9.14
C ILE A 51 -4.42 18.72 -9.14
N HIS A 52 -3.22 19.08 -8.65
CA HIS A 52 -2.11 18.14 -8.50
C HIS A 52 -2.50 16.95 -7.63
N ALA A 53 -3.08 17.18 -6.44
CA ALA A 53 -3.48 16.12 -5.52
C ALA A 53 -4.52 15.17 -6.12
N VAL A 54 -5.53 15.70 -6.82
CA VAL A 54 -6.57 14.89 -7.46
C VAL A 54 -5.98 14.01 -8.56
N LEU A 55 -5.13 14.57 -9.42
CA LEU A 55 -4.48 13.82 -10.49
C LEU A 55 -3.50 12.77 -9.92
N SER A 56 -2.71 13.12 -8.90
CA SER A 56 -1.81 12.16 -8.26
C SER A 56 -2.55 11.02 -7.58
N ASN A 57 -3.65 11.30 -6.88
CA ASN A 57 -4.50 10.27 -6.28
C ASN A 57 -5.18 9.38 -7.33
N ALA A 58 -5.34 9.87 -8.55
CA ALA A 58 -5.83 9.09 -9.69
C ALA A 58 -4.75 8.19 -10.32
N GLY A 59 -3.52 8.23 -9.80
CA GLY A 59 -2.38 7.46 -10.31
C GLY A 59 -1.59 8.21 -11.36
N ILE A 60 -1.31 9.51 -11.17
CA ILE A 60 -0.38 10.29 -12.01
C ILE A 60 0.85 10.70 -11.20
N ASP A 61 2.03 10.37 -11.73
CA ASP A 61 3.30 10.89 -11.24
C ASP A 61 3.77 12.06 -12.12
N PHE A 62 4.23 13.14 -11.49
CA PHE A 62 4.74 14.35 -12.17
C PHE A 62 6.26 14.41 -12.08
N TYR A 63 6.95 14.73 -13.19
CA TYR A 63 8.41 14.81 -13.27
C TYR A 63 8.87 16.09 -13.96
N GLY A 64 9.67 16.89 -13.25
CA GLY A 64 10.16 18.17 -13.78
C GLY A 64 9.01 19.08 -14.23
N GLU A 65 9.23 19.83 -15.32
CA GLU A 65 8.26 20.80 -15.85
C GLU A 65 7.23 20.19 -16.82
N TYR A 66 7.58 19.07 -17.47
CA TYR A 66 6.80 18.52 -18.60
C TYR A 66 6.41 17.06 -18.43
N GLY A 67 7.10 16.30 -17.58
CA GLY A 67 6.89 14.86 -17.45
C GLY A 67 5.61 14.54 -16.68
N VAL A 68 4.82 13.61 -17.23
CA VAL A 68 3.75 12.91 -16.54
C VAL A 68 3.85 11.42 -16.86
N ASN A 69 3.57 10.56 -15.89
CA ASN A 69 3.47 9.12 -16.09
C ASN A 69 2.23 8.59 -15.37
N LEU A 70 1.70 7.46 -15.84
CA LEU A 70 0.81 6.67 -15.00
C LEU A 70 1.65 6.09 -13.87
N SER A 71 1.22 6.32 -12.64
CA SER A 71 1.92 5.80 -11.49
C SER A 71 1.93 4.28 -11.53
N GLU A 72 3.13 3.71 -11.51
CA GLU A 72 3.32 2.28 -11.26
C GLU A 72 2.94 1.92 -9.83
N SER A 73 2.95 2.92 -8.93
CA SER A 73 2.62 2.76 -7.53
C SER A 73 1.13 2.90 -7.32
N LYS A 74 0.46 1.81 -6.95
CA LYS A 74 -0.96 1.84 -6.57
C LYS A 74 -1.08 1.61 -5.08
N PHE A 75 -1.70 2.54 -4.37
CA PHE A 75 -2.07 2.32 -2.99
C PHE A 75 -3.58 2.05 -2.89
N PHE A 76 -3.96 1.15 -2.01
CA PHE A 76 -5.35 0.89 -1.64
C PHE A 76 -5.44 0.82 -0.13
N ILE A 77 -6.49 1.45 0.39
CA ILE A 77 -6.79 1.45 1.82
C ILE A 77 -7.82 0.35 2.05
N SER A 78 -7.57 -0.48 3.05
CA SER A 78 -8.57 -1.37 3.61
C SER A 78 -8.83 -0.98 5.06
N ASP A 79 -10.09 -1.03 5.46
CA ASP A 79 -10.51 -0.71 6.83
C ASP A 79 -10.20 -1.85 7.82
N SER A 80 -9.55 -2.93 7.39
CA SER A 80 -9.22 -4.07 8.25
C SER A 80 -8.03 -4.89 7.73
N TYR A 81 -7.50 -5.75 8.61
CA TYR A 81 -6.49 -6.74 8.24
C TYR A 81 -7.00 -7.73 7.19
N ILE A 82 -8.29 -8.09 7.26
CA ILE A 82 -8.98 -8.99 6.33
C ILE A 82 -8.77 -8.55 4.87
N GLY A 83 -8.84 -7.25 4.57
CA GLY A 83 -8.66 -6.80 3.19
C GLY A 83 -7.25 -7.04 2.66
N ALA A 84 -6.23 -6.90 3.50
CA ALA A 84 -4.87 -7.27 3.14
C ALA A 84 -4.73 -8.79 2.91
N LEU A 85 -5.33 -9.61 3.77
CA LEU A 85 -5.30 -11.08 3.63
C LEU A 85 -6.06 -11.57 2.39
N LYS A 86 -7.20 -10.96 2.06
CA LYS A 86 -7.94 -11.27 0.84
C LYS A 86 -7.17 -10.87 -0.41
N ASP A 87 -6.46 -9.73 -0.39
CA ASP A 87 -5.60 -9.35 -1.52
C ASP A 87 -4.43 -10.33 -1.69
N VAL A 88 -3.88 -10.88 -0.60
CA VAL A 88 -2.89 -11.98 -0.66
C VAL A 88 -3.48 -13.20 -1.38
N LEU A 89 -4.66 -13.67 -0.97
CA LEU A 89 -5.34 -14.82 -1.58
C LEU A 89 -5.65 -14.61 -3.07
N GLN A 90 -6.02 -13.38 -3.45
CA GLN A 90 -6.31 -13.04 -4.85
C GLN A 90 -5.06 -12.87 -5.70
N THR A 91 -3.93 -12.51 -5.09
CA THR A 91 -2.69 -12.20 -5.80
C THR A 91 -1.81 -13.44 -5.97
N LEU A 92 -1.67 -14.26 -4.92
CA LEU A 92 -0.70 -15.35 -4.90
C LEU A 92 -1.27 -16.68 -5.37
N GLN A 93 -0.41 -17.50 -5.94
CA GLN A 93 -0.68 -18.86 -6.39
C GLN A 93 -0.02 -19.90 -5.47
N LYS A 94 -0.43 -21.17 -5.62
CA LYS A 94 0.15 -22.29 -4.88
C LYS A 94 1.67 -22.33 -5.04
N GLY A 95 2.39 -22.44 -3.92
CA GLY A 95 3.85 -22.50 -3.86
C GLY A 95 4.54 -21.14 -3.76
N GLU A 96 3.82 -20.04 -4.00
CA GLU A 96 4.30 -18.68 -3.72
C GLU A 96 4.26 -18.37 -2.22
N GLU A 97 4.74 -17.18 -1.85
CA GLU A 97 5.01 -16.83 -0.45
C GLU A 97 4.50 -15.44 -0.06
N VAL A 98 3.97 -15.37 1.16
CA VAL A 98 3.72 -14.13 1.90
C VAL A 98 4.56 -14.08 3.17
N LEU A 99 5.12 -12.90 3.46
CA LEU A 99 5.98 -12.64 4.61
C LEU A 99 5.30 -11.68 5.56
N PHE A 100 5.28 -12.01 6.85
CA PHE A 100 4.72 -11.17 7.91
C PHE A 100 5.85 -10.67 8.81
N MET A 101 6.18 -9.38 8.75
CA MET A 101 7.17 -8.78 9.64
C MET A 101 6.45 -8.10 10.80
N ARG A 102 6.85 -8.43 12.03
CA ARG A 102 6.21 -8.00 13.29
C ARG A 102 4.79 -8.56 13.45
N ALA A 103 4.60 -9.83 13.11
CA ALA A 103 3.35 -10.53 13.38
C ALA A 103 3.11 -10.68 14.89
N ASP A 104 1.90 -10.35 15.34
CA ASP A 104 1.45 -10.59 16.71
C ASP A 104 0.08 -11.27 16.67
N ASP A 105 0.09 -12.60 16.55
CA ASP A 105 -1.12 -13.39 16.34
C ASP A 105 -2.08 -13.34 17.53
N ARG A 106 -1.63 -12.87 18.71
CA ARG A 106 -2.51 -12.61 19.87
C ARG A 106 -3.56 -11.53 19.58
N ARG A 107 -3.36 -10.71 18.54
CA ARG A 107 -4.26 -9.63 18.12
C ARG A 107 -5.26 -10.07 17.04
N ASN A 108 -5.06 -11.26 16.46
CA ASN A 108 -5.92 -11.72 15.38
C ASN A 108 -7.32 -12.01 15.92
N SER A 109 -8.32 -11.50 15.20
CA SER A 109 -9.71 -11.92 15.39
C SER A 109 -9.92 -13.32 14.81
N ARG A 110 -11.05 -13.96 15.13
CA ARG A 110 -11.42 -15.25 14.52
C ARG A 110 -11.44 -15.19 12.99
N ILE A 111 -11.89 -14.07 12.42
CA ILE A 111 -11.99 -13.89 10.97
C ILE A 111 -10.61 -13.75 10.33
N ASP A 112 -9.66 -13.12 11.02
CA ASP A 112 -8.26 -13.06 10.56
C ASP A 112 -7.67 -14.47 10.52
N GLU A 113 -7.89 -15.28 11.57
CA GLU A 113 -7.43 -16.67 11.63
C GLU A 113 -8.07 -17.57 10.56
N GLU A 114 -9.34 -17.34 10.22
CA GLU A 114 -10.04 -18.01 9.11
C GLU A 114 -9.36 -17.66 7.77
N CYS A 115 -9.14 -16.37 7.48
CA CYS A 115 -8.48 -15.92 6.25
C CYS A 115 -7.04 -16.46 6.13
N LEU A 116 -6.30 -16.50 7.24
CA LEU A 116 -4.96 -17.09 7.28
C LEU A 116 -4.97 -18.60 6.99
N SER A 117 -6.00 -19.31 7.47
CA SER A 117 -6.16 -20.74 7.20
C SER A 117 -6.48 -20.99 5.72
N GLU A 118 -7.27 -20.11 5.09
CA GLU A 118 -7.52 -20.15 3.65
C GLU A 118 -6.23 -19.96 2.85
N ILE A 119 -5.33 -19.05 3.26
CA ILE A 119 -4.02 -18.85 2.63
C ILE A 119 -3.18 -20.13 2.71
N GLY A 120 -3.10 -20.74 3.89
CA GLY A 120 -2.40 -22.01 4.07
C GLY A 120 -3.00 -23.14 3.22
N ALA A 121 -4.33 -23.25 3.19
CA ALA A 121 -5.05 -24.26 2.41
C ALA A 121 -4.87 -24.08 0.88
N ALA A 122 -4.68 -22.85 0.40
CA ALA A 122 -4.31 -22.56 -0.99
C ALA A 122 -2.88 -23.03 -1.34
N GLY A 123 -2.11 -23.51 -0.37
CA GLY A 123 -0.73 -23.95 -0.55
C GLY A 123 0.26 -22.79 -0.71
N ILE A 124 -0.10 -21.61 -0.23
CA ILE A 124 0.78 -20.44 -0.14
C ILE A 124 1.64 -20.59 1.12
N LYS A 125 2.95 -20.39 0.97
CA LYS A 125 3.90 -20.44 2.08
C LYS A 125 3.78 -19.17 2.92
N MET A 126 3.80 -19.33 4.24
CA MET A 126 3.75 -18.22 5.18
C MET A 126 4.98 -18.26 6.10
N ARG A 127 5.75 -17.17 6.11
CA ARG A 127 6.82 -16.94 7.10
C ARG A 127 6.53 -15.70 7.94
N ALA A 128 6.80 -15.76 9.24
CA ALA A 128 6.62 -14.63 10.14
C ALA A 128 7.79 -14.37 11.08
N LEU A 129 8.13 -13.09 11.22
CA LEU A 129 8.95 -12.58 12.32
C LEU A 129 8.02 -12.10 13.43
N THR A 130 8.07 -12.78 14.58
CA THR A 130 7.17 -12.57 15.72
C THR A 130 7.93 -12.20 17.00
N SER A 131 7.21 -11.70 18.00
CA SER A 131 7.72 -11.50 19.36
C SER A 131 7.95 -12.85 20.06
N ALA A 132 8.96 -12.92 20.95
CA ALA A 132 9.18 -14.06 21.84
C ALA A 132 8.02 -14.29 22.83
N ASN A 133 7.23 -13.24 23.05
CA ASN A 133 6.05 -13.23 23.90
C ASN A 133 4.79 -13.72 23.17
N ASN A 134 4.84 -13.91 21.85
CA ASN A 134 3.74 -14.52 21.13
C ASN A 134 3.76 -16.04 21.34
N LYS A 135 2.74 -16.57 22.02
CA LYS A 135 2.55 -18.02 22.25
C LYS A 135 1.44 -18.62 21.39
N ASN A 136 0.71 -17.79 20.64
CA ASN A 136 -0.40 -18.20 19.78
C ASN A 136 0.13 -18.46 18.36
N LEU A 137 1.02 -19.44 18.22
CA LEU A 137 1.67 -19.74 16.95
C LEU A 137 0.80 -20.70 16.14
N ARG A 138 0.69 -20.43 14.84
CA ARG A 138 0.00 -21.32 13.91
C ARG A 138 0.92 -22.45 13.45
N SER A 139 0.36 -23.62 13.15
CA SER A 139 1.13 -24.76 12.64
C SER A 139 1.42 -24.68 11.14
N ASP A 140 0.64 -23.91 10.39
CA ASP A 140 0.74 -23.74 8.94
C ASP A 140 1.62 -22.54 8.53
N ARG A 141 2.31 -21.94 9.50
CA ARG A 141 3.20 -20.80 9.31
C ARG A 141 4.53 -21.07 9.98
N GLU A 142 5.61 -20.74 9.29
CA GLU A 142 6.96 -20.83 9.85
C GLU A 142 7.30 -19.53 10.59
N TYR A 143 7.85 -19.64 11.79
CA TYR A 143 8.14 -18.49 12.65
C TYR A 143 9.62 -18.38 13.02
N ARG A 144 10.08 -17.13 13.12
CA ARG A 144 11.34 -16.77 13.78
C ARG A 144 11.13 -15.61 14.73
N ILE A 145 11.97 -15.54 15.77
CA ILE A 145 11.85 -14.51 16.81
C ILE A 145 12.58 -13.24 16.39
N LEU A 146 11.83 -12.14 16.23
CA LEU A 146 12.41 -10.80 16.14
C LEU A 146 12.83 -10.33 17.53
N PRO A 147 14.04 -9.79 17.74
CA PRO A 147 14.44 -9.27 19.04
C PRO A 147 13.47 -8.18 19.54
N GLU A 148 13.02 -8.27 20.79
CA GLU A 148 11.99 -7.39 21.37
C GLU A 148 12.29 -5.90 21.23
N LYS A 149 13.56 -5.49 21.34
CA LYS A 149 13.98 -4.09 21.13
C LYS A 149 13.66 -3.52 19.74
N TYR A 150 13.39 -4.38 18.75
CA TYR A 150 13.02 -4.01 17.38
C TYR A 150 11.57 -4.39 17.04
N PHE A 151 10.85 -4.99 17.99
CA PHE A 151 9.45 -5.38 17.84
C PHE A 151 8.53 -4.24 18.31
N VAL A 152 7.64 -3.82 17.42
CA VAL A 152 6.60 -2.82 17.72
C VAL A 152 5.26 -3.42 17.31
N THR A 153 4.44 -3.74 18.31
CA THR A 153 3.18 -4.49 18.17
C THR A 153 2.18 -3.87 17.20
N THR A 154 2.27 -2.57 16.94
CA THR A 154 1.29 -1.82 16.13
C THR A 154 1.74 -1.58 14.69
N THR A 155 2.74 -2.31 14.20
CA THR A 155 3.31 -2.08 12.86
C THR A 155 3.51 -3.40 12.13
N LEU A 156 2.40 -4.08 11.81
CA LEU A 156 2.44 -5.28 10.97
C LEU A 156 2.73 -4.89 9.51
N TYR A 157 3.73 -5.55 8.93
CA TYR A 157 4.01 -5.52 7.50
C TYR A 157 3.68 -6.87 6.88
N VAL A 158 2.91 -6.88 5.80
CA VAL A 158 2.60 -8.07 5.00
C VAL A 158 3.18 -7.88 3.61
N ILE A 159 4.18 -8.68 3.23
CA ILE A 159 4.95 -8.51 2.00
C ILE A 159 4.70 -9.71 1.08
N TYR A 160 4.26 -9.47 -0.15
CA TYR A 160 3.87 -10.52 -1.10
C TYR A 160 3.93 -9.97 -2.52
N ALA A 161 4.30 -10.80 -3.51
CA ALA A 161 4.47 -10.36 -4.90
C ALA A 161 5.25 -9.01 -4.99
N ASP A 162 4.68 -8.01 -5.69
CA ASP A 162 5.14 -6.63 -5.80
C ASP A 162 4.40 -5.67 -4.84
N LYS A 163 3.81 -6.19 -3.77
CA LYS A 163 2.96 -5.46 -2.82
C LYS A 163 3.49 -5.52 -1.39
N ILE A 164 3.11 -4.50 -0.62
CA ILE A 164 3.26 -4.50 0.84
C ILE A 164 2.03 -3.87 1.50
N ALA A 165 1.40 -4.59 2.43
CA ALA A 165 0.36 -4.05 3.29
C ALA A 165 0.95 -3.64 4.65
N LEU A 166 0.55 -2.47 5.12
CA LEU A 166 1.07 -1.81 6.31
C LEU A 166 -0.09 -1.43 7.21
N ASN A 167 -0.05 -1.89 8.46
CA ASN A 167 -0.97 -1.39 9.46
C ASN A 167 -0.63 0.07 9.83
N LEU A 168 -1.62 0.96 9.79
CA LEU A 168 -1.44 2.39 10.09
C LEU A 168 -1.82 2.79 11.51
N ASP A 169 -2.80 2.11 12.12
CA ASP A 169 -3.41 2.57 13.37
C ASP A 169 -2.96 1.74 14.57
N TYR A 170 -2.69 2.45 15.68
CA TYR A 170 -2.25 1.88 16.96
C TYR A 170 -3.36 1.12 17.72
N LYS A 171 -4.65 1.29 17.36
CA LYS A 171 -5.82 0.75 18.08
C LYS A 171 -6.73 -0.10 17.17
N ASP A 172 -7.67 -0.79 17.80
CA ASP A 172 -8.45 -1.94 17.32
C ASP A 172 -9.19 -1.79 15.97
N ASP A 173 -9.29 -0.57 15.41
CA ASP A 173 -9.77 -0.30 14.06
C ASP A 173 -8.59 -0.18 13.08
N ALA A 174 -7.90 -1.29 12.86
CA ALA A 174 -6.67 -1.36 12.10
C ALA A 174 -6.87 -1.09 10.60
N ARG A 175 -6.69 0.15 10.14
CA ARG A 175 -6.56 0.44 8.71
C ARG A 175 -5.24 -0.09 8.17
N PHE A 176 -5.31 -0.70 6.99
CA PHE A 176 -4.15 -1.13 6.22
C PHE A 176 -4.03 -0.29 4.95
N ILE A 177 -2.83 0.25 4.71
CA ILE A 177 -2.45 0.70 3.37
C ILE A 177 -1.69 -0.43 2.70
N THR A 178 -2.17 -0.88 1.56
CA THR A 178 -1.38 -1.71 0.68
C THR A 178 -0.82 -0.89 -0.45
N LEU A 179 0.49 -0.95 -0.63
CA LEU A 179 1.24 -0.33 -1.71
C LEU A 179 1.72 -1.41 -2.68
N LYS A 180 1.23 -1.37 -3.92
CA LYS A 180 1.81 -2.08 -5.05
C LYS A 180 3.00 -1.27 -5.58
N ASN A 181 4.21 -1.69 -5.25
CA ASN A 181 5.45 -1.10 -5.74
C ASN A 181 6.56 -2.17 -5.69
N LYS A 182 7.01 -2.62 -6.87
CA LYS A 182 8.00 -3.70 -6.99
C LYS A 182 9.31 -3.40 -6.27
N THR A 183 9.83 -2.19 -6.42
CA THR A 183 11.11 -1.78 -5.83
C THR A 183 11.02 -1.76 -4.31
N PHE A 184 9.96 -1.19 -3.75
CA PHE A 184 9.76 -1.10 -2.32
C PHE A 184 9.46 -2.46 -1.69
N ALA A 185 8.59 -3.27 -2.31
CA ALA A 185 8.34 -4.65 -1.88
C ALA A 185 9.63 -5.49 -1.90
N SER A 186 10.50 -5.31 -2.92
CA SER A 186 11.80 -5.97 -2.96
C SER A 186 12.74 -5.50 -1.85
N ALA A 187 12.77 -4.21 -1.52
CA ALA A 187 13.58 -3.69 -0.44
C ALA A 187 13.12 -4.22 0.92
N MET A 188 11.81 -4.25 1.17
CA MET A 188 11.23 -4.76 2.41
C MET A 188 11.40 -6.28 2.53
N ARG A 189 11.35 -7.02 1.43
CA ARG A 189 11.71 -8.46 1.42
C ARG A 189 13.16 -8.68 1.84
N LYS A 190 14.11 -7.88 1.35
CA LYS A 190 15.51 -7.96 1.80
C LYS A 190 15.66 -7.63 3.30
N GLN A 191 14.89 -6.65 3.80
CA GLN A 191 14.86 -6.32 5.22
C GLN A 191 14.30 -7.48 6.06
N PHE A 192 13.26 -8.16 5.57
CA PHE A 192 12.74 -9.37 6.19
C PHE A 192 13.80 -10.45 6.24
N GLU A 193 14.48 -10.77 5.12
CA GLU A 193 15.50 -11.82 5.09
C GLU A 193 16.67 -11.53 6.02
N TYR A 194 17.13 -10.28 6.11
CA TYR A 194 18.17 -9.90 7.07
C TYR A 194 17.79 -10.28 8.50
N TRP A 195 16.55 -9.99 8.90
CA TRP A 195 16.06 -10.38 10.22
C TRP A 195 15.84 -11.89 10.31
N TRP A 196 15.29 -12.51 9.27
CA TRP A 196 15.06 -13.94 9.22
C TRP A 196 16.35 -14.71 9.49
N ASP A 197 17.43 -14.39 8.76
CA ASP A 197 18.73 -15.04 8.88
C ASP A 197 19.41 -14.78 10.24
N ALA A 198 19.24 -13.58 10.80
CA ALA A 198 19.76 -13.22 12.12
C ALA A 198 18.96 -13.81 13.29
N SER A 199 17.72 -14.23 13.04
CA SER A 199 16.79 -14.71 14.06
C SER A 199 16.82 -16.23 14.23
N LYS A 200 16.51 -16.68 15.45
CA LYS A 200 16.36 -18.11 15.75
C LYS A 200 14.95 -18.60 15.35
N PRO A 201 14.82 -19.85 14.86
CA PRO A 201 13.52 -20.53 14.78
C PRO A 201 12.80 -20.51 16.13
N VAL A 202 11.47 -20.49 16.09
CA VAL A 202 10.70 -20.76 17.30
C VAL A 202 10.79 -22.25 17.61
N ALA A 203 11.16 -22.57 18.85
CA ALA A 203 11.27 -23.93 19.37
C ALA A 203 9.90 -24.47 19.78
#